data_AF-A0A316WDR2-F1
#
_entry.id   AF-A0A316WDR2-F1
#
_cell.length_a   1.000
_cell.length_b   1.000
_cell.length_c   1.000
_cell.angle_alpha   90.00
_cell.angle_beta   90.00
_cell.angle_gamma   90.00
#
_symmetry.space_group_name_H-M   'P 1'
#
loop_
_entity.id
_entity.type
_entity.pdbx_description
1 polymer ?
#
loop_
_entity_poly.entity_id
_entity_poly.type
_entity_poly.pdbx_seq_one_letter_code
_entity_poly.pdbx_strand_id
1 'polypeptide(L)'
;MTTVMDETKILNPITDKYLIDEYFNLTVRQELNIDIDLSFEYMIAQNIISKKTILVKTFSDFIMGNPELYNLLHSLIYKVNTYSLTKAQIISALEILRKNQ
;
A
#
# COMPACT_ATOMS: atom_id res chain seq x y z
N MET A 1 -30.23 -16.47 -1.07
CA MET A 1 -29.59 -15.50 -1.97
C MET A 1 -28.20 -15.24 -1.40
N THR A 2 -27.22 -16.02 -1.83
CA THR A 2 -25.86 -15.99 -1.27
C THR A 2 -25.15 -14.79 -1.86
N THR A 3 -24.85 -13.79 -1.04
CA THR A 3 -24.02 -12.66 -1.43
C THR A 3 -22.62 -13.22 -1.68
N VAL A 4 -22.31 -13.51 -2.94
CA VAL A 4 -20.93 -13.71 -3.40
C VAL A 4 -20.18 -12.44 -3.02
N MET A 5 -19.31 -12.55 -2.01
CA MET A 5 -18.43 -11.47 -1.60
C MET A 5 -17.41 -11.31 -2.72
N ASP A 6 -17.63 -10.30 -3.56
CA ASP A 6 -16.89 -10.06 -4.80
C ASP A 6 -15.37 -10.02 -4.57
N GLU A 7 -14.71 -11.13 -4.91
CA GLU A 7 -13.27 -11.37 -4.76
C GLU A 7 -12.41 -10.43 -5.65
N THR A 8 -13.06 -9.58 -6.47
CA THR A 8 -12.42 -8.60 -7.36
C THR A 8 -12.52 -7.15 -6.86
N LYS A 9 -12.98 -6.93 -5.62
CA LYS A 9 -13.24 -5.58 -5.10
C LYS A 9 -12.00 -4.68 -5.20
N ILE A 10 -12.14 -3.61 -5.96
CA ILE A 10 -11.12 -2.57 -6.16
C ILE A 10 -10.66 -2.08 -4.79
N LEU A 11 -9.34 -2.05 -4.58
CA LEU A 11 -8.73 -1.49 -3.39
C LEU A 11 -9.11 -0.01 -3.27
N ASN A 12 -9.73 0.36 -2.15
CA ASN A 12 -10.13 1.74 -1.88
C ASN A 12 -9.19 2.35 -0.82
N PRO A 13 -8.36 3.34 -1.18
CA PRO A 13 -7.41 3.92 -0.25
C PRO A 13 -8.01 4.49 1.05
N ILE A 14 -9.28 4.93 1.03
CA ILE A 14 -9.96 5.45 2.23
C ILE A 14 -10.36 4.30 3.16
N THR A 15 -11.13 3.33 2.66
CA THR A 15 -11.70 2.29 3.53
C THR A 15 -10.70 1.19 3.86
N ASP A 16 -9.67 1.03 3.04
CA ASP A 16 -8.68 -0.03 3.17
C ASP A 16 -7.31 0.50 3.63
N LYS A 17 -7.24 1.76 4.12
CA LYS A 17 -5.97 2.39 4.55
C LYS A 17 -5.18 1.51 5.51
N TYR A 18 -5.83 0.93 6.52
CA TYR A 18 -5.15 0.08 7.50
C TYR A 18 -4.48 -1.14 6.87
N LEU A 19 -5.10 -1.75 5.85
CA LEU A 19 -4.51 -2.88 5.11
C LEU A 19 -3.31 -2.44 4.28
N ILE A 20 -3.41 -1.26 3.66
CA ILE A 20 -2.34 -0.68 2.86
C ILE A 20 -1.14 -0.34 3.75
N ASP A 21 -1.38 0.33 4.88
CA ASP A 21 -0.36 0.70 5.86
C ASP A 21 0.37 -0.53 6.39
N GLU A 22 -0.38 -1.54 6.84
CA GLU A 22 0.21 -2.78 7.33
C GLU A 22 1.00 -3.51 6.23
N TYR A 23 0.44 -3.59 5.02
CA TYR A 23 1.09 -4.23 3.88
C TYR A 23 2.41 -3.55 3.53
N PHE A 24 2.43 -2.22 3.47
CA PHE A 24 3.66 -1.48 3.15
C PHE A 24 4.72 -1.67 4.24
N ASN A 25 4.35 -1.55 5.51
CA ASN A 25 5.29 -1.74 6.63
C ASN A 25 5.88 -3.15 6.63
N LEU A 26 5.05 -4.19 6.46
CA LEU A 26 5.51 -5.58 6.45
C LEU A 26 6.35 -5.90 5.21
N THR A 27 5.99 -5.38 4.04
CA THR A 27 6.78 -5.55 2.81
C THR A 27 8.15 -4.89 2.94
N VAL A 28 8.23 -3.65 3.43
CA VAL A 28 9.51 -2.97 3.66
C VAL A 28 10.38 -3.73 4.66
N ARG A 29 9.79 -4.19 5.77
CA ARG A 29 10.50 -4.99 6.76
C ARG A 29 11.03 -6.29 6.19
N GLN A 30 10.24 -7.00 5.37
CA GLN A 30 10.66 -8.27 4.78
C GLN A 30 11.73 -8.07 3.70
N GLU A 31 11.55 -7.11 2.79
CA GLU A 31 12.42 -6.95 1.62
C GLU A 31 13.73 -6.22 1.93
N LEU A 32 13.70 -5.27 2.87
CA LEU A 32 14.84 -4.40 3.17
C LEU A 32 15.37 -4.57 4.59
N ASN A 33 14.72 -5.37 5.44
CA ASN A 33 15.06 -5.51 6.86
C ASN A 33 15.07 -4.15 7.61
N ILE A 34 14.16 -3.24 7.22
CA ILE A 34 13.96 -1.93 7.83
C ILE A 34 12.65 -1.93 8.61
N ASP A 35 12.71 -1.60 9.90
CA ASP A 35 11.52 -1.35 10.71
C ASP A 35 11.24 0.15 10.74
N ILE A 36 10.14 0.57 10.12
CA ILE A 36 9.75 1.98 9.95
C ILE A 36 8.23 2.12 10.01
N ASP A 37 7.77 3.25 10.55
CA ASP A 37 6.37 3.66 10.45
C ASP A 37 6.15 4.54 9.22
N LEU A 38 5.44 4.01 8.23
CA LEU A 38 5.15 4.70 6.97
C LEU A 38 3.86 5.55 7.01
N SER A 39 3.18 5.65 8.16
CA SER A 39 1.84 6.24 8.27
C SER A 39 1.74 7.70 7.79
N PHE A 40 2.84 8.44 7.81
CA PHE A 40 2.95 9.84 7.36
C PHE A 40 3.77 10.03 6.08
N GLU A 41 4.26 8.94 5.49
CA GLU A 41 5.14 8.98 4.31
C GLU A 41 4.34 8.99 2.99
N TYR A 42 3.02 8.86 3.10
CA TYR A 42 2.07 9.18 2.04
C TYR A 42 0.74 9.64 2.64
N MET A 43 -0.03 10.33 1.81
CA MET A 43 -1.39 10.76 2.15
C MET A 43 -2.39 10.29 1.11
N ILE A 44 -3.66 10.25 1.51
CA ILE A 44 -4.77 10.00 0.60
C ILE A 44 -5.24 11.34 0.02
N ALA A 45 -5.38 11.42 -1.30
CA ALA A 45 -5.91 12.60 -1.99
C ALA A 45 -6.88 12.19 -3.10
N GLN A 46 -7.74 13.12 -3.54
CA GLN A 46 -8.56 12.93 -4.72
C GLN A 46 -7.85 13.48 -5.95
N ASN A 47 -7.67 12.65 -6.97
CA ASN A 47 -7.22 13.13 -8.27
C ASN A 47 -8.31 14.02 -8.89
N ILE A 48 -7.97 15.28 -9.19
CA ILE A 48 -8.95 16.28 -9.64
C ILE A 48 -9.56 15.92 -11.00
N ILE A 49 -8.78 15.26 -11.88
CA ILE A 49 -9.17 14.92 -13.25
C ILE A 49 -10.02 13.65 -13.26
N SER A 50 -9.50 12.55 -12.71
CA SER A 50 -10.18 11.25 -12.74
C SER A 50 -11.22 11.06 -11.65
N LYS A 51 -11.26 11.97 -10.65
CA LYS A 51 -12.06 11.88 -9.42
C LYS A 51 -11.75 10.66 -8.54
N LYS A 52 -10.74 9.86 -8.89
CA LYS A 52 -10.30 8.70 -8.12
C LYS A 52 -9.54 9.13 -6.88
N THR A 53 -9.75 8.40 -5.79
CA THR A 53 -8.88 8.46 -4.62
C THR A 53 -7.55 7.79 -4.94
N ILE A 54 -6.44 8.47 -4.62
CA ILE A 54 -5.06 8.00 -4.86
C ILE A 54 -4.21 8.21 -3.60
N LEU A 55 -3.10 7.49 -3.53
CA LEU A 55 -2.00 7.75 -2.61
C LEU A 55 -1.03 8.76 -3.23
N VAL A 56 -0.66 9.78 -2.46
CA VAL A 56 0.31 10.82 -2.83
C VAL A 56 1.50 10.73 -1.90
N LYS A 57 2.71 10.74 -2.47
CA LYS A 57 3.96 10.63 -1.73
C LYS A 57 4.20 11.88 -0.90
N THR A 58 4.56 11.69 0.37
CA THR A 58 5.02 12.75 1.29
C THR A 58 6.35 12.35 1.93
N PHE A 59 7.15 11.61 1.17
CA PHE A 59 8.41 11.02 1.61
C PHE A 59 9.31 12.05 2.30
N SER A 60 9.69 11.72 3.53
CA SER A 60 10.69 12.42 4.31
C SER A 60 12.08 12.31 3.69
N ASP A 61 13.00 13.16 4.17
CA ASP A 61 14.41 13.12 3.76
C ASP A 61 15.06 11.75 4.04
N PHE A 62 14.55 11.02 5.05
CA PHE A 62 15.00 9.65 5.34
C PHE A 62 14.71 8.70 4.17
N ILE A 63 13.49 8.72 3.63
CA ILE A 63 13.13 7.90 2.47
C ILE A 63 13.87 8.39 1.24
N MET A 64 13.93 9.71 1.02
CA MET A 64 14.60 10.28 -0.15
C MET A 64 16.10 10.01 -0.16
N GLY A 65 16.72 9.90 1.02
CA GLY A 65 18.14 9.54 1.20
C GLY A 65 18.44 8.04 1.08
N ASN A 66 17.42 7.17 0.98
CA ASN A 66 17.57 5.73 0.81
C ASN A 66 16.95 5.29 -0.54
N PRO A 67 17.76 5.12 -1.60
CA PRO A 67 17.25 4.80 -2.94
C PRO A 67 16.45 3.49 -3.01
N GLU A 68 16.83 2.47 -2.23
CA GLU A 68 16.14 1.17 -2.22
C GLU A 68 14.74 1.31 -1.62
N LEU A 69 14.64 1.97 -0.46
CA LEU A 69 13.37 2.26 0.21
C LEU A 69 12.48 3.15 -0.65
N TYR A 70 13.06 4.20 -1.25
CA TYR A 70 12.35 5.08 -2.18
C TYR A 70 11.74 4.31 -3.34
N ASN A 71 12.52 3.45 -4.00
CA ASN A 71 12.07 2.69 -5.16
C ASN A 71 10.98 1.69 -4.80
N LEU A 72 11.12 0.98 -3.68
CA LEU A 72 10.12 0.05 -3.19
C LEU A 72 8.80 0.76 -2.90
N LEU A 73 8.82 1.81 -2.08
CA LEU A 73 7.60 2.56 -1.74
C LEU A 73 6.97 3.24 -2.95
N HIS A 74 7.78 3.76 -3.87
CA HIS A 74 7.30 4.29 -5.15
C HIS A 74 6.51 3.23 -5.92
N SER A 75 7.06 2.03 -6.05
CA SER A 75 6.44 0.90 -6.75
C SER A 75 5.13 0.47 -6.09
N LEU A 76 5.11 0.38 -4.76
CA LEU A 76 3.91 0.01 -3.99
C LEU A 76 2.78 1.05 -4.17
N ILE A 77 3.08 2.33 -4.01
CA ILE A 77 2.11 3.43 -4.25
C ILE A 77 1.61 3.40 -5.70
N TYR A 78 2.50 3.16 -6.66
CA TYR A 78 2.12 3.07 -8.07
C TYR A 78 1.11 1.95 -8.30
N LYS A 79 1.38 0.73 -7.79
CA LYS A 79 0.49 -0.43 -7.91
C LYS A 79 -0.90 -0.18 -7.34
N VAL A 80 -0.99 0.51 -6.20
CA VAL A 80 -2.28 0.94 -5.61
C VAL A 80 -3.00 1.91 -6.54
N ASN A 81 -2.30 2.94 -7.01
CA ASN A 81 -2.89 4.00 -7.84
C ASN A 81 -3.32 3.54 -9.24
N THR A 82 -2.70 2.49 -9.78
CA THR A 82 -3.05 1.89 -11.08
C THR A 82 -4.04 0.74 -10.97
N TYR A 83 -4.55 0.43 -9.77
CA TYR A 83 -5.37 -0.76 -9.48
C TYR A 83 -4.72 -2.07 -9.92
N SER A 84 -3.39 -2.10 -9.99
CA SER A 84 -2.63 -3.32 -10.27
C SER A 84 -2.55 -4.25 -9.05
N LEU A 85 -3.07 -3.78 -7.90
CA LEU A 85 -3.14 -4.52 -6.66
C LEU A 85 -4.58 -4.50 -6.14
N THR A 86 -5.19 -5.67 -6.01
CA THR A 86 -6.54 -5.83 -5.47
C THR A 86 -6.52 -5.99 -3.95
N LYS A 87 -7.67 -5.75 -3.30
CA LYS A 87 -7.81 -5.98 -1.86
C LYS A 87 -7.53 -7.44 -1.48
N ALA A 88 -8.01 -8.40 -2.28
CA ALA A 88 -7.76 -9.82 -2.05
C ALA A 88 -6.26 -10.15 -2.11
N GLN A 89 -5.53 -9.59 -3.09
CA GLN A 89 -4.08 -9.77 -3.21
C GLN A 89 -3.32 -9.21 -2.00
N ILE A 90 -3.72 -8.04 -1.48
CA ILE A 90 -3.14 -7.49 -0.23
C ILE A 90 -3.39 -8.44 0.94
N ILE A 91 -4.63 -8.91 1.12
CA ILE A 91 -4.98 -9.81 2.22
C ILE A 91 -4.16 -11.10 2.16
N SER A 92 -4.10 -11.75 1.00
CA SER A 92 -3.29 -12.96 0.81
C SER A 92 -1.80 -12.71 1.04
N ALA A 93 -1.27 -11.56 0.61
CA ALA A 93 0.12 -11.19 0.90
C ALA A 93 0.34 -11.01 2.41
N LEU A 94 -0.54 -10.30 3.11
CA LEU A 94 -0.48 -10.10 4.55
C LEU A 94 -0.51 -11.42 5.33
N GLU A 95 -1.32 -12.40 4.91
CA GLU A 95 -1.35 -13.73 5.52
C GLU A 95 -0.01 -14.46 5.41
N ILE A 96 0.74 -14.26 4.33
CA ILE A 96 2.09 -14.83 4.16
C ILE A 96 3.09 -14.03 5.00
N LEU A 97 3.04 -12.70 4.94
CA LEU A 97 3.97 -11.82 5.65
C LEU A 97 3.92 -12.03 7.17
N ARG A 98 2.71 -12.12 7.74
CA ARG A 98 2.50 -12.35 9.17
C ARG A 98 3.01 -13.70 9.67
N LYS A 99 3.12 -14.71 8.79
CA LYS A 99 3.67 -16.03 9.13
C LYS A 99 5.20 -16.06 9.14
N ASN A 100 5.83 -15.08 8.51
CA ASN A 100 7.29 -14.97 8.39
C ASN A 100 7.89 -14.02 9.45
N GLN A 101 7.08 -13.52 10.39
CA GLN A 101 7.53 -12.77 11.56
C GLN A 101 7.91 -13.71 12.70
#